data_AF-A0A0G0JCH0-F1
#
_entry.id   AF-A0A0G0JCH0-F1
#
_cell.length_a   1.000
_cell.length_b   1.000
_cell.length_c   1.000
_cell.angle_alpha   90.00
_cell.angle_beta   90.00
_cell.angle_gamma   90.00
#
_symmetry.space_group_name_H-M   'P 1'
#
loop_
_entity.id
_entity.type
_entity.pdbx_description
1 polymer ?
#
loop_
_entity_poly.entity_id
_entity_poly.type
_entity_poly.pdbx_seq_one_letter_code
_entity_poly.pdbx_strand_id
1 'polypeptide(L)'
;MANKNLTNAKRAKNDEFYTQFGDIQKEISAYLDCDVNVFRDKVVYCNCDDPFESNFFRYFVLNFNKLGLKQLITTSYKPSPVVNTQLALFGDDKTLTKSKGRTKVTANKFIINVAW
;
A
#
# COMPACT_ATOMS: atom_id res chain seq x y z
N MET A 1 -23.56 27.97 -6.58
CA MET A 1 -22.76 26.90 -7.22
C MET A 1 -21.48 26.70 -6.42
N ALA A 2 -21.49 25.92 -5.33
CA ALA A 2 -20.28 25.53 -4.59
C ALA A 2 -20.65 24.47 -3.55
N ASN A 3 -19.71 23.56 -3.24
CA ASN A 3 -19.75 22.55 -2.18
C ASN A 3 -20.47 21.21 -2.42
N LYS A 4 -21.07 20.94 -3.59
CA LYS A 4 -21.65 19.60 -3.83
C LYS A 4 -20.58 18.49 -3.86
N ASN A 5 -19.43 18.77 -4.48
CA ASN A 5 -18.31 17.85 -4.56
C ASN A 5 -17.64 17.62 -3.19
N LEU A 6 -17.42 18.68 -2.41
CA LEU A 6 -16.84 18.59 -1.07
C LEU A 6 -17.77 17.88 -0.07
N THR A 7 -19.08 18.07 -0.21
CA THR A 7 -20.07 17.41 0.67
C THR A 7 -20.26 15.93 0.29
N ASN A 8 -20.17 15.59 -1.01
CA ASN A 8 -20.17 14.20 -1.47
C ASN A 8 -18.88 13.48 -1.07
N ALA A 9 -17.73 14.15 -1.15
CA ALA A 9 -16.44 13.63 -0.66
C ALA A 9 -16.48 13.30 0.84
N LYS A 10 -17.06 14.19 1.66
CA LYS A 10 -17.26 13.94 3.10
C LYS A 10 -18.18 12.77 3.41
N ARG A 11 -19.16 12.47 2.54
CA ARG A 11 -20.13 11.37 2.71
C ARG A 11 -19.58 10.04 2.20
N ALA A 12 -18.80 10.05 1.13
CA ALA A 12 -18.05 8.91 0.61
C ALA A 12 -16.73 8.73 1.39
N LYS A 13 -16.84 8.67 2.73
CA LYS A 13 -15.75 8.56 3.70
C LYS A 13 -15.09 7.16 3.62
N ASN A 14 -14.66 6.79 2.42
CA ASN A 14 -13.70 5.74 2.14
C ASN A 14 -12.36 6.46 2.02
N ASP A 15 -11.36 6.07 2.81
CA ASP A 15 -10.06 6.75 2.91
C ASP A 15 -9.31 6.85 1.56
N GLU A 16 -9.76 6.15 0.52
CA GLU A 16 -9.26 6.24 -0.85
C GLU A 16 -9.56 7.58 -1.58
N PHE A 17 -10.41 8.46 -1.04
CA PHE A 17 -10.79 9.71 -1.73
C PHE A 17 -9.59 10.66 -1.98
N TYR A 18 -8.58 10.64 -1.11
CA TYR A 18 -7.49 11.62 -1.18
C TYR A 18 -6.35 11.26 -2.13
N THR A 19 -6.25 9.98 -2.52
CA THR A 19 -5.10 9.53 -3.32
C THR A 19 -5.57 8.58 -4.42
N GLN A 20 -5.86 9.15 -5.59
CA GLN A 20 -6.21 8.35 -6.77
C GLN A 20 -4.96 7.72 -7.36
N PHE A 21 -5.09 6.49 -7.88
CA PHE A 21 -3.98 5.80 -8.53
C PHE A 21 -3.30 6.64 -9.63
N GLY A 22 -4.10 7.38 -10.41
CA GLY A 22 -3.60 8.25 -11.46
C GLY A 22 -2.80 9.44 -10.96
N ASP A 23 -3.12 9.98 -9.78
CA ASP A 23 -2.36 11.09 -9.19
C ASP A 23 -1.01 10.60 -8.65
N ILE A 24 -0.99 9.42 -8.02
CA ILE A 24 0.25 8.74 -7.59
C ILE A 24 1.15 8.50 -8.79
N GLN A 25 0.60 7.99 -9.89
CA GLN A 25 1.38 7.74 -11.09
C GLN A 25 2.01 9.03 -11.64
N LYS A 26 1.27 10.13 -11.71
CA LYS A 26 1.80 11.42 -12.18
C LYS A 26 2.92 11.93 -11.28
N GLU A 27 2.74 11.86 -9.97
CA GLU A 27 3.74 12.34 -9.01
C GLU A 27 5.02 11.51 -9.08
N ILE A 28 4.91 10.17 -9.10
CA ILE A 28 6.08 9.29 -9.23
C ILE A 28 6.78 9.45 -10.58
N SER A 29 6.02 9.62 -11.67
CA SER A 29 6.60 9.95 -12.98
C SER A 29 7.40 11.25 -12.93
N ALA A 30 6.90 12.30 -12.29
CA ALA A 30 7.64 13.55 -12.16
C ALA A 30 8.97 13.38 -11.40
N TYR A 31 9.00 12.57 -10.34
CA TYR A 31 10.26 12.24 -9.65
C TYR A 31 11.24 11.48 -10.55
N LEU A 32 10.74 10.50 -11.31
CA LEU A 32 11.55 9.72 -12.25
C LEU A 32 12.08 10.56 -13.43
N ASP A 33 11.30 11.56 -13.89
CA ASP A 33 11.73 12.49 -14.94
C ASP A 33 12.90 13.37 -14.47
N CYS A 34 12.96 13.69 -13.17
CA CYS A 34 14.09 14.40 -12.57
C CYS A 34 15.30 13.49 -12.33
N ASP A 35 15.09 12.28 -11.81
CA ASP A 35 16.12 11.27 -11.60
C ASP A 35 15.54 9.85 -11.73
N VAL A 36 15.95 9.15 -12.77
CA VAL A 36 15.52 7.77 -13.06
C VAL A 36 15.87 6.78 -11.94
N ASN A 37 16.87 7.09 -11.11
CA ASN A 37 17.34 6.24 -10.02
C ASN A 37 16.84 6.67 -8.64
N VAL A 38 15.94 7.65 -8.55
CA VAL A 38 15.48 8.21 -7.26
C VAL A 38 14.96 7.14 -6.30
N PHE A 39 14.36 6.06 -6.82
CA PHE A 39 13.83 4.94 -6.05
C PHE A 39 14.75 3.71 -6.01
N ARG A 40 15.83 3.67 -6.80
CA ARG A 40 16.72 2.50 -6.89
C ARG A 40 17.38 2.22 -5.54
N ASP A 41 17.31 0.95 -5.11
CA ASP A 41 17.85 0.43 -3.86
C ASP A 41 17.31 1.12 -2.60
N LYS A 42 16.20 1.86 -2.72
CA LYS A 42 15.55 2.54 -1.60
C LYS A 42 14.58 1.64 -0.87
N VAL A 43 14.38 1.96 0.40
CA VAL A 43 13.35 1.38 1.25
C VAL A 43 12.21 2.38 1.37
N VAL A 44 11.01 2.00 0.92
CA VAL A 44 9.82 2.86 0.98
C VAL A 44 8.95 2.41 2.15
N TYR A 45 8.53 3.36 2.98
CA TYR A 45 7.53 3.15 4.01
C TYR A 45 6.17 3.66 3.53
N CYS A 46 5.17 2.79 3.56
CA CYS A 46 3.80 3.10 3.15
C CYS A 46 2.87 2.84 4.33
N ASN A 47 2.44 3.92 4.99
CA ASN A 47 1.33 3.86 5.92
C ASN A 47 0.03 3.64 5.12
N CYS A 48 -0.75 2.61 5.46
CA CYS A 48 -2.03 2.35 4.82
C CYS A 48 -3.02 1.83 5.87
N ASP A 49 -4.26 2.31 5.88
CA ASP A 49 -5.26 1.78 6.83
C ASP A 49 -5.66 0.35 6.47
N ASP A 50 -5.77 0.04 5.16
CA ASP A 50 -5.92 -1.30 4.62
C ASP A 50 -5.02 -1.46 3.36
N PRO A 51 -4.09 -2.44 3.32
CA PRO A 51 -3.29 -2.70 2.14
C PRO A 51 -4.14 -3.10 0.92
N PHE A 52 -5.29 -3.75 1.11
CA PHE A 52 -6.15 -4.20 0.01
C PHE A 52 -6.92 -3.06 -0.66
N GLU A 53 -7.14 -1.96 0.06
CA GLU A 53 -7.87 -0.78 -0.40
C GLU A 53 -6.90 0.37 -0.77
N SER A 54 -5.65 0.37 -0.29
CA SER A 54 -4.71 1.44 -0.57
C SER A 54 -4.18 1.44 -2.02
N ASN A 55 -4.57 2.45 -2.81
CA ASN A 55 -3.99 2.73 -4.12
C ASN A 55 -2.48 3.00 -4.07
N PHE A 56 -1.98 3.54 -2.96
CA PHE A 56 -0.55 3.77 -2.74
C PHE A 56 0.20 2.45 -2.57
N PHE A 57 -0.26 1.57 -1.68
CA PHE A 57 0.31 0.23 -1.57
C PHE A 57 0.26 -0.51 -2.91
N ARG A 58 -0.91 -0.50 -3.56
CA ARG A 58 -1.11 -1.13 -4.86
C ARG A 58 -0.11 -0.64 -5.91
N TYR A 59 0.14 0.68 -6.00
CA TYR A 59 1.08 1.24 -6.96
C TYR A 59 2.52 0.76 -6.71
N PHE A 60 3.02 0.86 -5.48
CA PHE A 60 4.40 0.49 -5.15
C PHE A 60 4.66 -1.01 -5.26
N VAL A 61 3.67 -1.84 -4.93
CA VAL A 61 3.73 -3.29 -5.11
C VAL A 61 3.83 -3.65 -6.58
N LEU A 62 2.93 -3.13 -7.42
CA LEU A 62 2.88 -3.45 -8.85
C LEU A 62 4.10 -2.94 -9.61
N ASN A 63 4.73 -1.86 -9.13
CA ASN A 63 5.89 -1.26 -9.76
C ASN A 63 7.20 -1.53 -8.99
N PHE A 64 7.22 -2.46 -8.02
CA PHE A 64 8.38 -2.69 -7.16
C PHE A 64 9.67 -2.93 -7.97
N ASN A 65 9.60 -3.82 -8.96
CA ASN A 65 10.72 -4.15 -9.85
C ASN A 65 11.05 -3.04 -10.83
N LYS A 66 10.03 -2.36 -11.35
CA LYS A 66 10.21 -1.24 -12.28
C LYS A 66 10.94 -0.06 -11.63
N LEU A 67 10.62 0.21 -10.35
CA LEU A 67 11.25 1.25 -9.55
C LEU A 67 12.60 0.81 -8.95
N GLY A 68 12.93 -0.48 -9.01
CA GLY A 68 14.16 -1.03 -8.45
C GLY A 68 14.27 -0.89 -6.94
N LEU A 69 13.14 -0.98 -6.23
CA LEU A 69 13.11 -0.84 -4.78
C LEU A 69 13.83 -1.98 -4.09
N LYS A 70 14.54 -1.67 -3.00
CA LYS A 70 15.15 -2.68 -2.13
C LYS A 70 14.11 -3.34 -1.23
N GLN A 71 13.18 -2.55 -0.71
CA GLN A 71 12.20 -3.02 0.26
C GLN A 71 11.00 -2.07 0.33
N LEU A 72 9.81 -2.64 0.52
CA LEU A 72 8.57 -1.90 0.79
C LEU A 72 8.04 -2.35 2.15
N ILE A 73 7.90 -1.40 3.07
CA ILE A 73 7.40 -1.62 4.43
C ILE A 73 6.04 -0.99 4.52
N THR A 74 5.02 -1.76 4.90
CA THR A 74 3.68 -1.21 5.13
C THR A 74 3.17 -1.51 6.52
N THR A 75 2.39 -0.58 7.06
CA THR A 75 1.74 -0.75 8.35
C THR A 75 0.25 -0.46 8.24
N SER A 76 -0.60 -1.36 8.74
CA SER A 76 -2.05 -1.25 8.69
C SER A 76 -2.73 -1.68 9.98
N TYR A 77 -3.85 -1.04 10.33
CA TYR A 77 -4.62 -1.37 11.52
C TYR A 77 -5.66 -2.49 11.30
N LYS A 78 -5.94 -2.91 10.05
CA LYS A 78 -6.88 -4.01 9.80
C LYS A 78 -6.23 -5.37 10.11
N PRO A 79 -6.89 -6.25 10.89
CA PRO A 79 -6.39 -7.59 11.16
C PRO A 79 -6.45 -8.43 9.88
N SER A 80 -5.33 -8.57 9.20
CA SER A 80 -5.17 -9.53 8.11
C SER A 80 -4.65 -10.86 8.66
N PRO A 81 -4.98 -12.01 8.05
CA PRO A 81 -4.35 -13.28 8.41
C PRO A 81 -2.83 -13.29 8.18
N VAL A 82 -2.34 -12.40 7.30
CA VAL A 82 -0.96 -12.38 6.78
C VAL A 82 -0.04 -11.40 7.56
N VAL A 83 -0.48 -11.01 8.75
CA VAL A 83 0.13 -9.95 9.57
C VAL A 83 1.47 -10.39 10.16
N ASN A 84 2.45 -9.47 10.19
CA ASN A 84 3.80 -9.65 10.75
C ASN A 84 4.68 -10.71 10.06
N THR A 85 4.32 -11.11 8.84
CA THR A 85 5.14 -12.02 8.02
C THR A 85 5.78 -11.28 6.84
N GLN A 86 7.00 -11.68 6.48
CA GLN A 86 7.66 -11.28 5.24
C GLN A 86 7.01 -12.08 4.09
N LEU A 87 6.31 -11.41 3.18
CA LEU A 87 5.51 -12.07 2.16
C LEU A 87 6.24 -12.09 0.82
N ALA A 88 6.31 -13.25 0.18
CA ALA A 88 6.61 -13.35 -1.25
C ALA A 88 5.35 -12.95 -2.02
N LEU A 89 5.46 -11.99 -2.96
CA LEU A 89 4.31 -11.35 -3.61
C LEU A 89 3.43 -12.30 -4.45
N PHE A 90 3.96 -13.45 -4.87
CA PHE A 90 3.21 -14.55 -5.48
C PHE A 90 3.88 -15.88 -5.07
N GLY A 91 3.13 -16.80 -4.44
CA GLY A 91 3.65 -18.10 -4.01
C GLY A 91 2.81 -18.75 -2.89
N ASP A 92 2.13 -19.83 -3.25
CA ASP A 92 1.35 -20.79 -2.47
C ASP A 92 0.23 -20.27 -1.55
N ASP A 93 -1.01 -20.46 -2.01
CA ASP A 93 -2.26 -20.41 -1.25
C ASP A 93 -2.24 -21.38 -0.06
N LYS A 94 -1.47 -21.07 0.99
CA LYS A 94 -1.68 -21.66 2.30
C LYS A 94 -2.67 -20.79 3.04
N THR A 95 -3.94 -21.15 2.90
CA THR A 95 -5.05 -20.66 3.72
C THR A 95 -4.67 -20.75 5.19
N LEU A 96 -4.32 -19.60 5.80
CA LEU A 96 -3.96 -19.52 7.20
C LEU A 96 -5.20 -19.82 8.06
N THR A 97 -5.06 -20.77 8.98
CA THR A 97 -6.13 -21.18 9.90
C THR A 97 -6.54 -20.02 10.80
N LYS A 98 -7.83 -19.62 10.73
CA LYS A 98 -8.41 -18.56 11.57
C LYS A 98 -8.21 -18.88 13.06
N SER A 99 -7.40 -18.09 13.77
CA SER A 99 -7.33 -18.18 15.23
C SER A 99 -8.63 -17.64 15.85
N LYS A 100 -9.27 -18.45 16.70
CA LYS A 100 -10.46 -18.02 17.47
C LYS A 100 -10.02 -17.09 18.60
N GLY A 101 -10.40 -15.81 18.52
CA GLY A 101 -10.23 -14.83 19.60
C GLY A 101 -10.51 -13.40 19.12
N ARG A 102 -10.89 -12.50 20.03
CA ARG A 102 -11.02 -11.07 19.73
C ARG A 102 -9.61 -10.50 19.48
N THR A 103 -9.24 -10.32 18.22
CA THR A 103 -7.95 -9.75 17.82
C THR A 103 -7.86 -8.32 18.34
N LYS A 104 -6.83 -8.02 19.14
CA LYS A 104 -6.53 -6.65 19.56
C LYS A 104 -6.19 -5.85 18.30
N VAL A 105 -6.80 -4.67 18.12
CA VAL A 105 -6.48 -3.78 17.00
C VAL A 105 -5.10 -3.20 17.28
N THR A 106 -4.07 -3.85 16.76
CA THR A 106 -2.68 -3.40 16.80
C THR A 106 -2.23 -3.12 15.38
N ALA A 107 -1.36 -2.13 15.19
CA ALA A 107 -0.78 -1.85 13.88
C ALA A 107 0.04 -3.05 13.41
N ASN A 108 -0.31 -3.57 12.25
CA ASN A 108 0.26 -4.75 11.63
C ASN A 108 1.30 -4.34 10.60
N LYS A 109 2.49 -4.95 10.63
CA LYS A 109 3.56 -4.63 9.70
C LYS A 109 3.68 -5.71 8.61
N PHE A 110 3.75 -5.31 7.35
CA PHE A 110 4.08 -6.16 6.22
C PHE A 110 5.38 -5.68 5.58
N ILE A 111 6.21 -6.64 5.18
CA ILE A 111 7.51 -6.35 4.58
C ILE A 111 7.64 -7.14 3.29
N ILE A 112 7.92 -6.42 2.21
CA ILE A 112 8.21 -6.97 0.89
C ILE A 112 9.68 -6.68 0.59
N ASN A 113 10.47 -7.74 0.45
CA ASN A 113 11.91 -7.66 0.14
C ASN A 113 12.26 -8.24 -1.23
N VAL A 114 11.30 -8.87 -1.91
CA VAL A 114 11.51 -9.53 -3.20
C VAL A 114 10.24 -9.37 -4.04
N ALA A 115 10.36 -8.72 -5.20
CA ALA A 115 9.43 -8.91 -6.29
C ALA A 115 10.21 -9.56 -7.44
N TRP A 116 9.57 -10.47 -8.17
CA TRP A 116 10.16 -11.27 -9.23
C TRP A 116 9.98 -10.59 -10.58
#